data_AF-A0A7V9PPY9-F1
#
_entry.id   AF-A0A7V9PPY9-F1
#
_cell.length_a   1.000
_cell.length_b   1.000
_cell.length_c   1.000
_cell.angle_alpha   90.00
_cell.angle_beta   90.00
_cell.angle_gamma   90.00
#
_symmetry.space_group_name_H-M   'P 1'
#
loop_
_entity.id
_entity.type
_entity.pdbx_description
1 polymer ?
#
loop_
_entity_poly.entity_id
_entity_poly.type
_entity_poly.pdbx_seq_one_letter_code
_entity_poly.pdbx_strand_id
1 'polypeptide(L)' 'RPAFEALADFVRSGRGPRLSLERLDGGAVVGSGLEELLVELGFRAGPRKLTLSA' A
#
# COMPACT_ATOMS: atom_id res chain seq x y z
N ARG A 1 -5.63 -11.38 1.94
CA ARG A 1 -5.16 -10.99 0.59
C ARG A 1 -6.23 -10.25 -0.23
N PRO A 2 -7.50 -10.73 -0.36
CA PRO A 2 -8.48 -10.12 -1.27
C PRO A 2 -8.76 -8.62 -1.04
N ALA A 3 -8.80 -8.18 0.22
CA ALA A 3 -9.02 -6.77 0.54
C ALA A 3 -7.86 -5.86 0.07
N PHE A 4 -6.61 -6.33 0.17
CA PHE A 4 -5.45 -5.55 -0.28
C PHE A 4 -5.35 -5.52 -1.81
N GLU A 5 -5.71 -6.61 -2.49
CA GLU A 5 -5.81 -6.65 -3.95
C GLU A 5 -6.87 -5.68 -4.46
N ALA A 6 -8.08 -5.72 -3.88
CA ALA A 6 -9.16 -4.79 -4.24
C ALA A 6 -8.77 -3.32 -4.01
N LEU A 7 -8.04 -3.03 -2.94
CA LEU A 7 -7.51 -1.69 -2.67
C LEU A 7 -6.49 -1.27 -3.74
N ALA A 8 -5.56 -2.15 -4.10
CA ALA A 8 -4.56 -1.87 -5.12
C ALA A 8 -5.22 -1.62 -6.49
N ASP A 9 -6.21 -2.44 -6.86
CA ASP A 9 -6.97 -2.30 -8.10
C ASP A 9 -7.76 -1.00 -8.13
N PHE A 10 -8.36 -0.61 -7.01
CA PHE A 10 -9.05 0.68 -6.90
C PHE A 10 -8.10 1.85 -7.18
N VAL A 11 -6.91 1.88 -6.58
CA VAL A 11 -5.93 2.95 -6.81
C VAL A 11 -5.45 2.93 -8.27
N ARG A 12 -5.13 1.75 -8.82
CA ARG A 12 -4.68 1.58 -10.21
C ARG A 12 -5.73 1.93 -11.25
N SER A 13 -7.02 1.84 -10.91
CA SER A 13 -8.10 2.21 -11.82
C SER A 13 -8.09 3.70 -12.21
N GLY A 14 -7.23 4.53 -11.58
CA GLY A 14 -7.15 5.97 -11.84
C GLY A 14 -8.33 6.76 -11.29
N ARG A 15 -9.30 6.08 -10.65
CA ARG A 15 -10.50 6.71 -10.08
C ARG A 15 -10.28 7.30 -8.69
N GLY A 16 -9.14 6.99 -8.06
CA GLY A 16 -8.79 7.43 -6.71
C GLY A 16 -7.49 8.24 -6.66
N PRO A 17 -7.26 9.00 -5.58
CA PRO A 17 -6.00 9.69 -5.36
C PRO A 17 -4.86 8.69 -5.11
N ARG A 18 -3.62 9.18 -5.23
CA ARG A 18 -2.43 8.46 -4.73
C ARG A 18 -2.66 8.03 -3.28
N LEU A 19 -2.44 6.76 -2.99
CA LEU A 19 -2.49 6.23 -1.63
C LEU A 19 -1.09 6.25 -1.01
N SER A 20 -1.01 6.74 0.23
CA SER A 20 0.19 6.71 1.07
C SER A 20 -0.14 6.04 2.39
N LEU A 21 0.56 4.95 2.72
CA LEU A 21 0.38 4.19 3.95
C LEU A 21 1.58 4.41 4.87
N GLU A 22 1.35 4.95 6.06
CA GLU A 22 2.36 5.06 7.14
C GLU A 22 2.11 4.03 8.22
N ARG A 23 0.82 3.76 8.53
CA ARG A 23 0.41 2.81 9.55
C ARG A 23 -0.75 1.94 9.10
N LEU A 24 -0.78 0.71 9.59
CA LEU A 24 -1.89 -0.24 9.48
C LEU A 24 -2.14 -0.82 10.88
N ASP A 25 -3.40 -0.82 11.31
CA ASP A 25 -3.83 -1.28 12.63
C ASP A 25 -3.02 -0.68 13.79
N GLY A 26 -2.62 0.59 13.63
CA GLY A 26 -1.82 1.33 14.61
C GLY A 26 -0.32 1.03 14.55
N GLY A 27 0.15 0.03 13.81
CA GLY A 27 1.57 -0.29 13.60
C GLY A 27 2.18 0.42 12.39
N ALA A 28 3.50 0.68 12.41
CA ALA A 28 4.20 1.20 11.23
C ALA A 28 4.20 0.16 10.10
N VAL A 29 3.96 0.59 8.86
CA VAL A 29 3.93 -0.35 7.72
C VAL A 29 5.33 -0.73 7.24
N VAL A 30 6.28 0.20 7.27
CA VAL A 30 7.69 -0.05 6.94
C VAL A 30 8.31 -0.89 8.05
N GLY A 31 9.02 -1.94 7.69
CA GLY A 31 9.60 -2.95 8.58
C GLY A 31 8.56 -3.94 9.14
N SER A 32 7.31 -3.89 8.67
CA SER A 32 6.27 -4.84 9.10
C SER A 32 6.21 -6.06 8.19
N GLY A 33 5.60 -7.15 8.67
CA GLY A 33 5.30 -8.31 7.83
C GLY A 33 4.31 -8.04 6.68
N LEU A 34 3.69 -6.86 6.64
CA LEU A 34 2.81 -6.45 5.53
C LEU A 34 3.56 -5.69 4.43
N GLU A 35 4.80 -5.23 4.68
CA GLU A 35 5.55 -4.44 3.71
C GLU A 35 5.77 -5.23 2.41
N GLU A 36 6.28 -6.45 2.50
CA GLU A 36 6.53 -7.30 1.32
C GLU A 36 5.25 -7.54 0.51
N LEU A 37 4.14 -7.86 1.18
CA LEU A 37 2.84 -8.05 0.53
C LEU A 37 2.39 -6.78 -0.23
N LEU A 38 2.54 -5.61 0.37
CA LEU A 38 2.14 -4.35 -0.26
C LEU A 38 3.08 -3.99 -1.42
N VAL A 39 4.37 -4.28 -1.31
CA VAL A 39 5.34 -4.13 -2.40
C VAL A 39 5.01 -5.06 -3.58
N GLU A 40 4.66 -6.33 -3.33
CA GLU A 40 4.13 -7.25 -4.35
C GLU A 40 2.89 -6.68 -5.05
N LEU A 41 2.01 -6.03 -4.27
CA LEU A 41 0.84 -5.34 -4.78
C LEU A 41 1.15 -3.98 -5.41
N GLY A 42 2.42 -3.68 -5.69
CA GLY A 42 2.87 -2.54 -6.49
C GLY A 42 3.07 -1.24 -5.71
N PHE A 43 2.97 -1.26 -4.39
CA PHE A 43 3.38 -0.11 -3.59
C PHE A 43 4.89 0.10 -3.68
N ARG A 44 5.30 1.35 -3.81
CA ARG A 44 6.71 1.75 -3.71
C ARG A 44 7.05 2.03 -2.26
N ALA A 45 8.04 1.31 -1.73
CA ALA A 45 8.59 1.55 -0.42
C ALA A 45 9.40 2.85 -0.38
N GLY A 46 9.28 3.57 0.71
CA GLY A 46 10.11 4.71 1.08
C GLY A 46 10.42 4.65 2.57
N PRO A 47 11.27 5.55 3.10
CA PRO A 47 11.83 5.42 4.45
C PRO A 47 10.80 5.46 5.59
N ARG A 48 9.58 5.93 5.35
CA ARG A 48 8.49 6.02 6.36
C ARG A 48 7.14 5.49 5.89
N LYS A 49 6.95 5.30 4.58
CA LYS A 49 5.65 5.01 4.00
C LYS A 49 5.76 4.20 2.73
N LEU A 50 4.69 3.46 2.45
CA LEU A 50 4.47 2.79 1.17
C LEU A 50 3.49 3.62 0.35
N THR A 51 3.74 3.75 -0.95
CA THR A 51 2.89 4.57 -1.81
C THR A 51 2.46 3.85 -3.08
N LEU A 52 1.20 3.98 -3.44
CA LEU A 52 0.64 3.47 -4.69
C LEU A 52 -0.05 4.62 -5.42
N SER A 53 0.17 4.70 -6.73
CA SER A 53 -0.53 5.60 -7.65
C SER A 53 -1.12 4.78 -8.79
N ALA A 54 -2.06 5.38 -9.51
CA ALA A 54 -2.42 4.91 -10.84
C ALA A 54 -1.22 4.93 -11.80
#